data_AF-A0A963SNF6-F1
#
_entry.id   AF-A0A963SNF6-F1
#
_cell.length_a   1.000
_cell.length_b   1.000
_cell.length_c   1.000
_cell.angle_alpha   90.00
_cell.angle_beta   90.00
_cell.angle_gamma   90.00
#
_symmetry.space_group_name_H-M   'P 1'
#
loop_
_entity.id
_entity.type
_entity.pdbx_description
1 polymer ?
#
loop_
_entity_poly.entity_id
_entity_poly.type
_entity_poly.pdbx_seq_one_letter_code
_entity_poly.pdbx_strand_id
1 'polypeptide(L)'
;MGRRLTFAGIAALALAATGLTATAVSGQGASQGRDSGVTIYRDSFYRGPAVFVGEAKSNLGLAWPVNSIRVYSGSWELCSRANYQGECRTLTRDTTILGSTNRGMTVQSIRPSGGGLIGVEADNKILRGRFAEFHTQPESRGYRIPACPSGRPTSSCTKRTADAYCRTVGWARSASSESETIGRRGYLADVLCENNKG
;
A
#
# COMPACT_ATOMS: atom_id res chain seq x y z
N MET A 1 22.71 -49.56 -55.03
CA MET A 1 21.80 -50.56 -54.44
C MET A 1 22.55 -51.28 -53.32
N GLY A 2 22.04 -51.28 -52.09
CA GLY A 2 22.69 -51.98 -50.98
C GLY A 2 22.22 -51.48 -49.61
N ARG A 3 21.02 -51.90 -49.20
CA ARG A 3 20.51 -51.77 -47.82
C ARG A 3 21.43 -52.53 -46.88
N ARG A 4 21.78 -51.92 -45.74
CA ARG A 4 22.16 -52.67 -44.54
C ARG A 4 21.25 -52.22 -43.39
N LEU A 5 20.21 -53.03 -43.18
CA LEU A 5 19.46 -53.11 -41.93
C LEU A 5 20.18 -54.13 -41.06
N THR A 6 20.58 -53.77 -39.84
CA THR A 6 20.79 -54.74 -38.76
C THR A 6 20.37 -54.12 -37.45
N PHE A 7 19.41 -54.81 -36.83
CA PHE A 7 18.88 -54.62 -35.50
C PHE A 7 19.94 -54.92 -34.44
N ALA A 8 19.97 -54.14 -33.37
CA ALA A 8 20.52 -54.57 -32.08
C ALA A 8 19.69 -53.89 -30.99
N GLY A 9 18.82 -54.69 -30.36
CA GLY A 9 18.01 -54.25 -29.23
C GLY A 9 18.84 -54.15 -27.96
N ILE A 10 18.46 -53.24 -27.06
CA ILE A 10 18.85 -53.30 -25.66
C ILE A 10 17.65 -52.93 -24.80
N ALA A 11 17.24 -53.95 -24.04
CA ALA A 11 16.63 -53.97 -22.72
C ALA A 11 15.71 -52.80 -22.30
N ALA A 12 14.43 -53.13 -22.16
CA ALA A 12 13.53 -52.43 -21.26
C ALA A 12 14.04 -52.57 -19.81
N LEU A 13 14.45 -51.45 -19.22
CA LEU A 13 14.62 -51.29 -17.78
C LEU A 13 13.62 -50.24 -17.31
N ALA A 14 12.44 -50.71 -16.91
CA ALA A 14 11.47 -49.93 -16.16
C ALA A 14 11.97 -49.78 -14.72
N LEU A 15 12.50 -48.61 -14.39
CA LEU A 15 12.67 -48.18 -13.00
C LEU A 15 11.62 -47.10 -12.72
N ALA A 16 10.57 -47.52 -12.03
CA ALA A 16 9.59 -46.64 -11.42
C ALA A 16 10.24 -45.90 -10.25
N ALA A 17 10.18 -44.57 -10.26
CA ALA A 17 10.27 -43.76 -9.06
C ALA A 17 9.43 -42.50 -9.28
N THR A 18 8.17 -42.59 -8.89
CA THR A 18 7.26 -41.47 -8.68
C THR A 18 7.87 -40.54 -7.63
N GLY A 19 8.57 -39.50 -8.07
CA GLY A 19 8.98 -38.40 -7.21
C GLY A 19 7.79 -37.47 -6.99
N LEU A 20 7.13 -37.57 -5.83
CA LEU A 20 6.24 -36.51 -5.35
C LEU A 20 7.09 -35.24 -5.23
N THR A 21 6.87 -34.26 -6.09
CA THR A 21 7.36 -32.90 -5.85
C THR A 21 6.56 -32.34 -4.70
N ALA A 22 7.09 -32.48 -3.48
CA ALA A 22 6.61 -31.75 -2.33
C ALA A 22 6.78 -30.26 -2.66
N THR A 23 5.66 -29.58 -2.92
CA THR A 23 5.61 -28.11 -2.92
C THR A 23 6.01 -27.65 -1.53
N ALA A 24 7.25 -27.19 -1.37
CA ALA A 24 7.62 -26.42 -0.20
C ALA A 24 6.82 -25.11 -0.27
N VAL A 25 5.63 -25.09 0.35
CA VAL A 25 4.97 -23.84 0.71
C VAL A 25 5.91 -23.20 1.72
N SER A 26 6.76 -22.32 1.22
CA SER A 26 7.49 -21.40 2.06
C SER A 26 6.41 -20.49 2.62
N GLY A 27 5.92 -20.79 3.81
CA GLY A 27 5.10 -19.87 4.56
C GLY A 27 5.92 -18.60 4.73
N GLN A 28 5.73 -17.63 3.83
CA GLN A 28 6.20 -16.28 4.00
C GLN A 28 5.39 -15.68 5.15
N GLY A 29 5.76 -16.04 6.38
CA GLY A 29 5.59 -15.17 7.52
C GLY A 29 6.46 -13.97 7.25
N ALA A 30 5.89 -13.00 6.53
CA ALA A 30 6.49 -11.70 6.33
C ALA A 30 6.78 -11.13 7.71
N SER A 31 8.04 -11.20 8.13
CA SER A 31 8.65 -10.26 9.05
C SER A 31 8.75 -8.90 8.33
N GLN A 32 7.60 -8.35 7.96
CA GLN A 32 7.44 -6.98 7.48
C GLN A 32 6.64 -6.26 8.55
N GLY A 33 7.31 -5.40 9.33
CA GLY A 33 6.60 -4.58 10.30
C GLY A 33 7.34 -4.21 11.55
N ARG A 34 8.64 -4.49 11.72
CA ARG A 34 9.39 -3.89 12.84
C ARG A 34 9.93 -2.49 12.55
N ASP A 35 9.99 -2.10 11.28
CA ASP A 35 10.50 -0.79 10.85
C ASP A 35 9.42 0.29 10.87
N SER A 36 8.14 -0.10 10.94
CA SER A 36 6.99 0.80 11.03
C SER A 36 6.00 0.39 12.11
N GLY A 37 5.86 1.25 13.13
CA GLY A 37 5.00 0.95 14.28
C GLY A 37 5.45 1.61 15.58
N VAL A 38 4.77 1.23 16.65
CA VAL A 38 5.15 1.53 18.03
C VAL A 38 5.10 0.28 18.89
N THR A 39 5.88 0.27 19.97
CA THR A 39 5.67 -0.66 21.07
C THR A 39 5.27 0.13 22.30
N ILE A 40 4.10 -0.16 22.86
CA ILE A 40 3.62 0.42 24.12
C ILE A 40 3.91 -0.54 25.27
N TYR A 41 4.31 0.01 26.41
CA TYR A 41 4.74 -0.73 27.58
C TYR A 41 3.91 -0.34 28.80
N ARG A 42 3.57 -1.34 29.61
CA ARG A 42 2.88 -1.12 30.87
C ARG A 42 3.73 -0.33 31.85
N ASP A 43 5.03 -0.62 31.95
CA ASP A 43 5.89 -0.01 32.96
C ASP A 43 6.74 1.11 32.33
N SER A 44 7.30 2.00 33.15
CA SER A 44 8.19 3.07 32.70
C SER A 44 9.51 2.50 32.15
N PHE A 45 10.24 3.30 31.37
CA PHE A 45 11.56 2.95 30.82
C PHE A 45 11.58 1.69 29.94
N TYR A 46 10.49 1.42 29.21
CA TYR A 46 10.33 0.32 28.25
C TYR A 46 10.37 -1.08 28.87
N ARG A 47 9.71 -1.23 30.02
CA ARG A 47 9.71 -2.48 30.81
C ARG A 47 8.31 -3.10 30.94
N GLY A 48 8.30 -4.36 31.34
CA GLY A 48 7.08 -5.11 31.61
C GLY A 48 6.34 -5.56 30.37
N PRO A 49 5.05 -5.94 30.51
CA PRO A 49 4.18 -6.30 29.40
C PRO A 49 4.16 -5.22 28.32
N ALA A 50 4.24 -5.66 27.08
CA ALA A 50 4.34 -4.78 25.92
C ALA A 50 3.46 -5.28 24.78
N VAL A 51 2.95 -4.34 23.99
CA VAL A 51 2.17 -4.63 22.79
C VAL A 51 2.75 -3.83 21.63
N PHE A 52 3.06 -4.54 20.54
CA PHE A 52 3.43 -3.91 19.29
C PHE A 52 2.18 -3.52 18.50
N VAL A 53 2.21 -2.33 17.90
CA VAL A 53 1.13 -1.77 17.09
C VAL A 53 1.74 -1.24 15.80
N GLY A 54 1.50 -1.94 14.68
CA GLY A 54 1.97 -1.55 13.35
C GLY A 54 0.93 -0.77 12.52
N GLU A 55 -0.33 -0.75 12.96
CA GLU A 55 -1.45 -0.13 12.24
C GLU A 55 -2.49 0.44 13.23
N ALA A 56 -3.48 1.16 12.71
CA ALA A 56 -4.55 1.73 13.54
C ALA A 56 -5.37 0.63 14.25
N LYS A 57 -5.60 0.78 15.55
CA LYS A 57 -6.46 -0.08 16.38
C LYS A 57 -7.49 0.77 17.11
N SER A 58 -8.75 0.60 16.74
CA SER A 58 -9.89 1.33 17.33
C SER A 58 -10.24 0.84 18.73
N ASN A 59 -9.83 -0.37 19.11
CA ASN A 59 -9.93 -0.88 20.46
C ASN A 59 -8.76 -1.82 20.76
N LEU A 60 -7.93 -1.49 21.76
CA LEU A 60 -6.82 -2.32 22.20
C LEU A 60 -7.20 -3.31 23.31
N GLY A 61 -8.29 -3.07 24.04
CA GLY A 61 -8.70 -3.91 25.17
C GLY A 61 -7.64 -4.01 26.28
N LEU A 62 -6.78 -3.00 26.45
CA LEU A 62 -5.74 -3.03 27.48
C LEU A 62 -6.38 -2.97 28.87
N ALA A 63 -6.06 -3.98 29.68
CA ALA A 63 -6.44 -4.03 31.09
C ALA A 63 -5.50 -3.23 32.01
N TRP A 64 -4.55 -2.49 31.43
CA TRP A 64 -3.48 -1.81 32.17
C TRP A 64 -3.12 -0.46 31.55
N PRO A 65 -2.63 0.51 32.36
CA PRO A 65 -2.18 1.81 31.87
C PRO A 65 -0.81 1.72 31.19
N VAL A 66 -0.60 2.56 30.16
CA VAL A 66 0.66 2.66 29.42
C VAL A 66 1.55 3.70 30.10
N ASN A 67 2.78 3.31 30.47
CA ASN A 67 3.74 4.20 31.13
C ASN A 67 4.99 4.49 30.27
N SER A 68 5.24 3.76 29.19
CA SER A 68 6.29 4.13 28.23
C SER A 68 6.01 3.57 26.83
N ILE A 69 6.68 4.13 25.83
CA ILE A 69 6.43 3.81 24.41
C ILE A 69 7.69 4.03 23.58
N ARG A 70 7.97 3.09 22.68
CA ARG A 70 8.95 3.24 21.61
C ARG A 70 8.27 3.51 20.28
N VAL A 71 8.75 4.50 19.55
CA VAL A 71 8.24 4.89 18.24
C VAL A 71 9.30 4.58 17.20
N TYR A 72 9.05 3.56 16.37
CA TYR A 72 10.02 3.13 15.34
C TYR A 72 9.97 4.05 14.12
N SER A 73 8.76 4.49 13.74
CA SER A 73 8.58 5.52 12.72
C SER A 73 7.19 6.17 12.78
N GLY A 74 7.10 7.37 12.19
CA GLY A 74 5.88 8.14 12.10
C GLY A 74 5.50 8.88 13.39
N SER A 75 4.28 9.42 13.39
CA SER A 75 3.64 10.01 14.56
C SER A 75 2.41 9.19 14.91
N TRP A 76 2.17 9.02 16.21
CA TRP A 76 1.14 8.13 16.73
C TRP A 76 0.26 8.85 17.74
N GLU A 77 -1.06 8.78 17.54
CA GLU A 77 -2.05 9.30 18.46
C GLU A 77 -2.59 8.16 19.32
N LEU A 78 -2.51 8.32 20.64
CA LEU A 78 -3.01 7.40 21.64
C LEU A 78 -4.18 8.07 22.35
N CYS A 79 -5.34 7.41 22.39
CA CYS A 79 -6.57 7.96 22.98
C CYS A 79 -7.08 7.11 24.14
N SER A 80 -7.65 7.77 25.15
CA SER A 80 -8.10 7.12 26.37
C SER A 80 -9.38 6.31 26.26
N ARG A 81 -10.17 6.52 25.18
CA ARG A 81 -11.34 5.71 24.86
C ARG A 81 -11.17 5.00 23.52
N ALA A 82 -12.02 4.01 23.28
CA ALA A 82 -12.11 3.33 21.98
C ALA A 82 -12.55 4.31 20.88
N ASN A 83 -12.34 3.92 19.62
CA ASN A 83 -12.69 4.67 18.41
C ASN A 83 -12.06 6.07 18.33
N TYR A 84 -10.85 6.24 18.88
CA TYR A 84 -10.08 7.49 18.82
C TYR A 84 -10.76 8.67 19.51
N GLN A 85 -11.36 8.41 20.67
CA GLN A 85 -12.11 9.39 21.46
C GLN A 85 -11.49 9.64 22.83
N GLY A 86 -11.95 10.71 23.49
CA GLY A 86 -11.55 11.08 24.84
C GLY A 86 -10.30 11.96 24.85
N GLU A 87 -9.40 11.71 25.79
CA GLU A 87 -8.12 12.41 25.86
C GLU A 87 -7.14 11.71 24.93
N CYS A 88 -6.65 12.44 23.92
CA CYS A 88 -5.70 11.94 22.94
C CYS A 88 -4.34 12.63 23.08
N ARG A 89 -3.26 11.86 22.95
CA ARG A 89 -1.88 12.35 22.98
C ARG A 89 -1.12 11.85 21.77
N THR A 90 -0.49 12.78 21.07
CA THR A 90 0.33 12.50 19.90
C THR A 90 1.80 12.38 20.29
N LEU A 91 2.44 11.31 19.83
CA LEU A 91 3.82 10.96 20.14
C LEU A 91 4.60 10.69 18.85
N THR A 92 5.68 11.43 18.68
CA THR A 92 6.56 11.37 17.51
C THR A 92 7.91 10.71 17.81
N ARG A 93 8.16 10.36 19.08
CA ARG A 93 9.44 9.83 19.56
C ARG A 93 9.24 8.94 20.77
N ASP A 94 10.28 8.15 21.04
CA ASP A 94 10.47 7.39 22.26
C ASP A 94 10.20 8.24 23.51
N THR A 95 9.35 7.72 24.40
CA THR A 95 8.97 8.38 25.65
C THR A 95 9.10 7.40 26.81
N THR A 96 10.05 7.69 27.70
CA THR A 96 10.39 6.84 28.86
C THR A 96 9.37 6.89 29.99
N ILE A 97 8.63 7.99 30.10
CA ILE A 97 7.58 8.21 31.11
C ILE A 97 6.41 8.90 30.42
N LEU A 98 5.31 8.17 30.25
CA LEU A 98 4.07 8.65 29.62
C LEU A 98 3.02 8.92 30.70
N GLY A 99 2.67 10.19 30.91
CA GLY A 99 1.74 10.63 31.97
C GLY A 99 2.47 11.39 33.09
N SER A 100 1.81 11.56 34.24
CA SER A 100 2.48 12.06 35.45
C SER A 100 3.28 10.94 36.09
N THR A 101 4.43 11.23 36.71
CA THR A 101 5.25 10.27 37.44
C THR A 101 4.37 9.40 38.37
N ASN A 102 4.22 8.10 38.04
CA ASN A 102 3.40 7.07 38.72
C ASN A 102 1.90 6.98 38.36
N ARG A 103 1.38 7.73 37.38
CA ARG A 103 0.05 7.51 36.82
C ARG A 103 0.12 7.58 35.30
N GLY A 104 0.33 6.39 34.71
CA GLY A 104 0.36 6.18 33.26
C GLY A 104 -0.94 6.59 32.57
N MET A 105 -0.92 6.66 31.25
CA MET A 105 -2.10 6.97 30.45
C MET A 105 -2.95 5.72 30.25
N THR A 106 -4.26 5.79 30.52
CA THR A 106 -5.19 4.78 30.02
C THR A 106 -5.28 4.95 28.51
N VAL A 107 -4.94 3.90 27.75
CA VAL A 107 -4.97 3.92 26.28
C VAL A 107 -5.87 2.80 25.81
N GLN A 108 -6.92 3.16 25.07
CA GLN A 108 -7.92 2.22 24.56
C GLN A 108 -7.96 2.20 23.03
N SER A 109 -7.46 3.24 22.37
CA SER A 109 -7.28 3.22 20.91
C SER A 109 -5.99 3.94 20.52
N ILE A 110 -5.45 3.56 19.37
CA ILE A 110 -4.18 4.06 18.87
C ILE A 110 -4.18 4.06 17.34
N ARG A 111 -3.63 5.11 16.72
CA ARG A 111 -3.49 5.19 15.27
C ARG A 111 -2.27 6.01 14.86
N PRO A 112 -1.75 5.81 13.64
CA PRO A 112 -0.89 6.79 13.02
C PRO A 112 -1.62 8.14 12.95
N SER A 113 -0.98 9.20 13.42
CA SER A 113 -1.42 10.57 13.22
C SER A 113 -0.64 11.12 12.02
N GLY A 114 -1.16 10.97 10.80
CA GLY A 114 -0.64 11.61 9.58
C GLY A 114 0.90 11.61 9.43
N GLY A 115 1.48 10.46 9.05
CA GLY A 115 2.93 10.32 8.86
C GLY A 115 3.38 10.75 7.47
N GLY A 116 3.87 11.97 7.32
CA GLY A 116 4.72 12.41 6.21
C GLY A 116 5.94 13.14 6.77
N LEU A 117 7.15 12.89 6.23
CA LEU A 117 8.38 13.64 6.59
C LEU A 117 8.23 15.16 6.34
N ILE A 118 7.23 15.52 5.55
CA ILE A 118 6.60 16.83 5.46
C ILE A 118 5.18 16.60 5.97
N GLY A 119 4.72 17.37 6.96
CA GLY A 119 3.36 17.28 7.54
C GLY A 119 2.29 17.70 6.53
N VAL A 120 2.08 16.88 5.50
CA VAL A 120 1.01 17.05 4.52
C VAL A 120 -0.08 16.04 4.81
N GLU A 121 -1.10 16.50 5.54
CA GLU A 121 -2.44 15.90 5.55
C GLU A 121 -2.91 15.79 4.09
N ALA A 122 -2.90 14.58 3.52
CA ALA A 122 -3.64 14.28 2.31
C ALA A 122 -5.12 14.00 2.66
N ASP A 123 -5.72 14.90 3.44
CA ASP A 123 -7.14 14.86 3.80
C ASP A 123 -7.95 15.35 2.62
N ASN A 124 -8.29 14.46 1.69
CA ASN A 124 -9.24 14.70 0.59
C ASN A 124 -9.00 16.04 -0.14
N LYS A 125 -7.77 16.55 -0.10
CA LYS A 125 -7.41 17.86 -0.64
C LYS A 125 -7.46 17.66 -2.13
N ILE A 126 -8.45 18.30 -2.73
CA ILE A 126 -8.58 18.60 -4.15
C ILE A 126 -7.38 18.07 -4.94
N LEU A 127 -7.61 17.01 -5.71
CA LEU A 127 -6.61 16.34 -6.56
C LEU A 127 -5.95 17.27 -7.59
N ARG A 128 -6.39 18.52 -7.66
CA ARG A 128 -5.81 19.62 -8.40
C ARG A 128 -4.81 20.36 -7.52
N GLY A 129 -3.54 20.00 -7.66
CA GLY A 129 -2.42 20.83 -7.24
C GLY A 129 -2.11 21.93 -8.27
N ARG A 130 -1.18 22.83 -7.95
CA ARG A 130 -0.70 23.86 -8.90
C ARG A 130 0.03 23.26 -10.11
N PHE A 131 0.61 22.08 -9.93
CA PHE A 131 1.52 21.46 -10.91
C PHE A 131 0.97 20.18 -11.53
N ALA A 132 -0.11 19.62 -10.97
CA ALA A 132 -0.77 18.44 -11.50
C ALA A 132 -2.25 18.37 -11.08
N GLU A 133 -3.07 17.67 -11.86
CA GLU A 133 -4.47 17.37 -11.58
C GLU A 133 -4.78 15.91 -11.89
N PHE A 134 -5.38 15.20 -10.93
CA PHE A 134 -5.82 13.82 -11.14
C PHE A 134 -7.30 13.78 -11.53
N HIS A 135 -7.58 13.10 -12.64
CA HIS A 135 -8.91 12.93 -13.18
C HIS A 135 -9.31 11.45 -13.10
N THR A 136 -10.28 11.16 -12.24
CA THR A 136 -10.98 9.87 -12.20
C THR A 136 -12.03 9.82 -13.29
N GLN A 137 -11.97 8.79 -14.13
CA GLN A 137 -12.89 8.50 -15.23
C GLN A 137 -13.17 9.72 -16.12
N PRO A 138 -12.14 10.28 -16.80
CA PRO A 138 -12.30 11.50 -17.56
C PRO A 138 -13.28 11.33 -18.74
N GLU A 139 -14.15 12.32 -18.90
CA GLU A 139 -15.14 12.38 -19.96
C GLU A 139 -14.92 13.59 -20.85
N SER A 140 -15.27 13.45 -22.13
CA SER A 140 -15.31 14.56 -23.09
C SER A 140 -16.73 14.71 -23.60
N ARG A 141 -17.32 15.89 -23.37
CA ARG A 141 -18.73 16.18 -23.73
C ARG A 141 -19.74 15.16 -23.16
N GLY A 142 -19.48 14.64 -21.96
CA GLY A 142 -20.34 13.65 -21.30
C GLY A 142 -20.18 12.21 -21.81
N TYR A 143 -19.11 11.92 -22.56
CA TYR A 143 -18.79 10.56 -23.02
C TYR A 143 -17.45 10.11 -22.47
N ARG A 144 -17.38 8.84 -22.04
CA ARG A 144 -16.11 8.19 -21.66
C ARG A 144 -15.10 8.26 -22.80
N ILE A 145 -13.88 8.68 -22.47
CA ILE A 145 -12.82 8.80 -23.45
C ILE A 145 -12.22 7.41 -23.72
N PRO A 146 -12.21 6.91 -24.98
CA PRO A 146 -11.61 5.62 -25.29
C PRO A 146 -10.11 5.68 -25.03
N ALA A 147 -9.55 4.69 -24.34
CA ALA A 147 -8.12 4.64 -24.07
C ALA A 147 -7.30 4.57 -25.38
N CYS A 148 -7.85 3.96 -26.42
CA CYS A 148 -7.28 4.00 -27.76
C CYS A 148 -8.38 4.17 -28.83
N PRO A 149 -8.45 5.32 -29.53
CA PRO A 149 -9.43 5.53 -30.59
C PRO A 149 -9.33 4.52 -31.75
N SER A 150 -8.12 4.01 -32.02
CA SER A 150 -7.84 3.10 -33.13
C SER A 150 -7.98 1.61 -32.79
N GLY A 151 -8.41 1.24 -31.57
CA GLY A 151 -8.61 -0.17 -31.21
C GLY A 151 -8.29 -0.49 -29.75
N ARG A 152 -7.40 -1.47 -29.54
CA ARG A 152 -7.08 -1.97 -28.19
C ARG A 152 -6.24 -0.96 -27.38
N PRO A 153 -6.43 -0.88 -26.06
CA PRO A 153 -5.71 0.05 -25.20
C PRO A 153 -4.27 -0.43 -24.92
N THR A 154 -3.37 -0.20 -25.87
CA THR A 154 -1.93 -0.37 -25.61
C THR A 154 -1.40 0.80 -24.77
N SER A 155 -0.36 0.57 -23.97
CA SER A 155 0.25 1.60 -23.12
C SER A 155 0.58 2.90 -23.88
N SER A 156 1.14 2.78 -25.10
CA SER A 156 1.49 3.93 -25.93
C SER A 156 0.26 4.65 -26.54
N CYS A 157 -0.82 3.93 -26.81
CA CYS A 157 -2.05 4.55 -27.28
C CYS A 157 -2.80 5.24 -26.13
N THR A 158 -2.96 4.54 -25.01
CA THR A 158 -3.52 5.08 -23.75
C THR A 158 -2.81 6.36 -23.35
N LYS A 159 -1.47 6.36 -23.37
CA LYS A 159 -0.68 7.56 -23.09
C LYS A 159 -0.98 8.72 -24.04
N ARG A 160 -1.00 8.47 -25.37
CA ARG A 160 -1.28 9.53 -26.36
C ARG A 160 -2.67 10.13 -26.18
N THR A 161 -3.67 9.29 -25.91
CA THR A 161 -5.04 9.74 -25.63
C THR A 161 -5.10 10.56 -24.34
N ALA A 162 -4.44 10.10 -23.27
CA ALA A 162 -4.36 10.82 -22.01
C ALA A 162 -3.63 12.17 -22.16
N ASP A 163 -2.52 12.22 -22.91
CA ASP A 163 -1.82 13.46 -23.22
C ASP A 163 -2.73 14.45 -23.98
N ALA A 164 -3.55 13.95 -24.91
CA ALA A 164 -4.53 14.77 -25.63
C ALA A 164 -5.60 15.31 -24.68
N TYR A 165 -6.14 14.47 -23.80
CA TYR A 165 -7.11 14.90 -22.78
C TYR A 165 -6.54 16.00 -21.88
N CYS A 166 -5.33 15.81 -21.33
CA CYS A 166 -4.70 16.82 -20.47
C CYS A 166 -4.55 18.17 -21.17
N ARG A 167 -4.20 18.20 -22.46
CA ARG A 167 -4.16 19.44 -23.25
C ARG A 167 -5.52 20.11 -23.38
N THR A 168 -6.60 19.35 -23.48
CA THR A 168 -7.96 19.93 -23.55
C THR A 168 -8.41 20.58 -22.25
N VAL A 169 -7.92 20.12 -21.10
CA VAL A 169 -8.26 20.66 -19.78
C VAL A 169 -7.23 21.66 -19.24
N GLY A 170 -6.30 22.10 -20.09
CA GLY A 170 -5.35 23.19 -19.78
C GLY A 170 -4.00 22.75 -19.18
N TRP A 171 -3.68 21.46 -19.26
CA TRP A 171 -2.43 20.88 -18.77
C TRP A 171 -1.51 20.48 -19.93
N ALA A 172 -0.19 20.41 -19.71
CA ALA A 172 0.76 20.17 -20.80
C ALA A 172 0.72 18.72 -21.35
N ARG A 173 0.60 17.72 -20.46
CA ARG A 173 0.68 16.29 -20.77
C ARG A 173 0.16 15.42 -19.63
N SER A 174 0.09 14.10 -19.84
CA SER A 174 -0.10 13.13 -18.77
C SER A 174 1.24 12.65 -18.21
N ALA A 175 1.33 12.62 -16.88
CA ALA A 175 2.40 11.98 -16.12
C ALA A 175 2.16 10.46 -16.06
N SER A 176 0.90 10.07 -15.82
CA SER A 176 0.44 8.68 -15.78
C SER A 176 -0.97 8.55 -16.36
N SER A 177 -1.30 7.35 -16.81
CA SER A 177 -2.62 7.01 -17.32
C SER A 177 -2.91 5.53 -17.18
N GLU A 178 -4.09 5.19 -16.68
CA GLU A 178 -4.60 3.82 -16.57
C GLU A 178 -5.85 3.63 -17.44
N SER A 179 -6.07 2.42 -17.93
CA SER A 179 -7.24 2.10 -18.76
C SER A 179 -8.05 0.96 -18.17
N GLU A 180 -9.36 1.10 -18.24
CA GLU A 180 -10.32 0.08 -17.83
C GLU A 180 -11.04 -0.45 -19.07
N THR A 181 -11.24 -1.77 -19.13
CA THR A 181 -12.01 -2.39 -20.20
C THR A 181 -13.43 -2.68 -19.74
N ILE A 182 -14.41 -2.01 -20.35
CA ILE A 182 -15.83 -2.26 -20.12
C ILE A 182 -16.38 -3.00 -21.36
N GLY A 183 -16.76 -4.25 -21.14
CA GLY A 183 -17.16 -5.15 -22.23
C GLY A 183 -16.00 -5.42 -23.18
N ARG A 184 -16.08 -4.91 -24.42
CA ARG A 184 -15.04 -5.10 -25.46
C ARG A 184 -14.25 -3.82 -25.78
N ARG A 185 -14.46 -2.72 -25.04
CA ARG A 185 -13.83 -1.42 -25.30
C ARG A 185 -13.06 -0.93 -24.08
N GLY A 186 -11.85 -0.42 -24.32
CA GLY A 186 -11.01 0.21 -23.30
C GLY A 186 -11.25 1.71 -23.22
N TYR A 187 -11.35 2.23 -22.01
CA TYR A 187 -11.57 3.64 -21.71
C TYR A 187 -10.53 4.14 -20.71
N LEU A 188 -10.21 5.43 -20.73
CA LEU A 188 -9.36 6.04 -19.71
C LEU A 188 -10.04 5.93 -18.35
N ALA A 189 -9.38 5.30 -17.40
CA ALA A 189 -9.87 5.09 -16.04
C ALA A 189 -9.33 6.16 -15.11
N ASP A 190 -8.02 6.38 -15.13
CA ASP A 190 -7.35 7.37 -14.29
C ASP A 190 -6.31 8.11 -15.12
N VAL A 191 -6.24 9.43 -14.99
CA VAL A 191 -5.25 10.26 -15.68
C VAL A 191 -4.69 11.31 -14.74
N LEU A 192 -3.37 11.33 -14.57
CA LEU A 192 -2.67 12.41 -13.90
C LEU A 192 -2.12 13.39 -14.93
N CYS A 193 -2.71 14.58 -15.01
CA CYS A 193 -2.25 15.67 -15.87
C CYS A 193 -1.20 16.52 -15.14
N GLU A 194 -0.16 16.96 -15.84
CA GLU A 194 0.91 17.78 -15.27
C GLU A 194 1.41 18.85 -16.25
N ASN A 195 2.09 19.87 -15.71
CA ASN A 195 2.73 20.93 -16.50
C ASN A 195 4.23 20.69 -16.77
N ASN A 196 4.86 19.73 -16.09
CA ASN A 196 6.29 19.46 -16.24
C ASN A 196 6.57 18.36 -17.28
N LYS A 197 7.76 18.42 -17.89
CA LYS A 197 8.33 17.28 -18.62
C LYS A 197 9.16 16.47 -17.64
N GLY A 198 8.66 15.29 -17.26
CA GLY A 198 9.47 14.25 -16.64
C GLY A 198 10.56 13.74 -17.57
#